data_AF-A0A7U9KZJ4-F1
#
_entry.id   AF-A0A7U9KZJ4-F1
#
_cell.length_a   1.000
_cell.length_b   1.000
_cell.length_c   1.000
_cell.angle_alpha   90.00
_cell.angle_beta   90.00
_cell.angle_gamma   90.00
#
_symmetry.space_group_name_H-M   'P 1'
#
loop_
_entity.id
_entity.type
_entity.pdbx_description
1 polymer ?
#
loop_
_entity_poly.entity_id
_entity_poly.type
_entity_poly.pdbx_seq_one_letter_code
_entity_poly.pdbx_strand_id
1 'polypeptide(L)'
;MATGVTRPYVPAIEGVETVERYDEVSVDPAGFTGQRVLIIGRANSAFETADNLIETAAVIHVAGPGSLKLAWQTHFVGHLRAVNNNFLDTYQLKLQNAVLDGNIERIRQQPDGSYVVSVSFSRVDEVVKDIAYDRVILATGFRFDPSIFAPECRPELAVNDRFPAQTDAWESPNVPGLYFAGTITQVRDFKKSTSGFIHGFRYGVRALHRILEARHHDRPWPARALPATAEAVTDAVIARVNRSSALFQVFGFLSDAVLVDRDGTVRYCEEVPVDHLHTAVGEGGFGEVGSYFTVTLEYGEGHDRVNPFDITAGRVSQQDTTGLDGRYLHPVVRVFDGAAPGKATAEHHLTENLENEWDSEEVHRAPLRTFLRPRLTGPAPAARP
;
A
#
# COMPACT_ATOMS: atom_id res chain seq x y z
N MET A 1 6.40 -9.73 -16.98
CA MET A 1 7.69 -9.71 -16.26
C MET A 1 7.44 -9.75 -14.75
N ALA A 2 8.20 -10.58 -14.02
CA ALA A 2 8.06 -10.73 -12.56
C ALA A 2 9.43 -10.87 -11.85
N THR A 3 10.40 -10.06 -12.24
CA THR A 3 11.79 -10.15 -11.72
C THR A 3 11.97 -9.52 -10.33
N GLY A 4 11.01 -8.72 -9.86
CA GLY A 4 11.12 -8.03 -8.57
C GLY A 4 12.05 -6.82 -8.60
N VAL A 5 12.48 -6.38 -7.41
CA VAL A 5 13.47 -5.31 -7.22
C VAL A 5 14.83 -5.93 -6.93
N THR A 6 15.65 -6.13 -7.96
CA THR A 6 16.87 -6.96 -7.91
C THR A 6 18.16 -6.16 -7.79
N ARG A 7 18.11 -4.84 -7.87
CA ARG A 7 19.29 -3.97 -7.77
C ARG A 7 19.17 -3.06 -6.55
N PRO A 8 20.27 -2.78 -5.83
CA PRO A 8 20.25 -1.74 -4.81
C PRO A 8 19.84 -0.39 -5.42
N TYR A 9 19.00 0.33 -4.69
CA TYR A 9 18.73 1.74 -4.98
C TYR A 9 19.88 2.56 -4.38
N VAL A 10 20.50 3.41 -5.19
CA VAL A 10 21.58 4.30 -4.75
C VAL A 10 21.10 5.73 -5.01
N PRO A 11 20.78 6.52 -3.97
CA PRO A 11 20.37 7.91 -4.14
C PRO A 11 21.55 8.76 -4.64
N ALA A 12 21.24 9.85 -5.34
CA ALA A 12 22.23 10.82 -5.80
C ALA A 12 22.76 11.67 -4.62
N ILE A 13 23.72 11.12 -3.87
CA ILE A 13 24.44 11.78 -2.78
C ILE A 13 25.91 11.81 -3.17
N GLU A 14 26.58 12.95 -3.01
CA GLU A 14 28.02 13.07 -3.28
C GLU A 14 28.83 12.13 -2.37
N GLY A 15 29.67 11.27 -2.97
CA GLY A 15 30.55 10.32 -2.26
C GLY A 15 29.87 9.03 -1.81
N VAL A 16 28.61 8.79 -2.20
CA VAL A 16 27.85 7.58 -1.82
C VAL A 16 28.48 6.29 -2.35
N GLU A 17 29.22 6.34 -3.45
CA GLU A 17 29.91 5.20 -4.04
C GLU A 17 31.03 4.62 -3.16
N THR A 18 31.47 5.37 -2.14
CA THR A 18 32.55 4.95 -1.22
C THR A 18 32.06 4.11 -0.04
N VAL A 19 30.75 4.04 0.19
CA VAL A 19 30.17 3.46 1.41
C VAL A 19 29.75 2.01 1.20
N GLU A 20 29.60 1.27 2.30
CA GLU A 20 29.14 -0.10 2.26
C GLU A 20 27.64 -0.18 1.96
N ARG A 21 27.22 -1.15 1.17
CA ARG A 21 25.79 -1.36 0.86
C ARG A 21 25.20 -2.41 1.79
N TYR A 22 23.91 -2.25 2.10
CA TYR A 22 23.18 -3.20 2.94
C TYR A 22 23.25 -4.66 2.42
N ASP A 23 23.34 -4.87 1.10
CA ASP A 23 23.48 -6.19 0.49
C ASP A 23 24.90 -6.79 0.55
N GLU A 24 25.89 -6.02 1.00
CA GLU A 24 27.32 -6.42 0.99
C GLU A 24 27.97 -6.35 2.38
N VAL A 25 27.44 -5.51 3.27
CA VAL A 25 27.98 -5.30 4.62
C VAL A 25 27.94 -6.60 5.44
N SER A 26 28.98 -6.83 6.24
CA SER A 26 29.02 -7.97 7.16
C SER A 26 27.85 -7.91 8.15
N VAL A 27 27.20 -9.04 8.37
CA VAL A 27 26.17 -9.21 9.41
C VAL A 27 26.76 -9.58 10.77
N ASP A 28 28.07 -9.86 10.85
CA ASP A 28 28.76 -10.15 12.11
C ASP A 28 28.99 -8.86 12.91
N PRO A 29 28.29 -8.66 14.05
CA PRO A 29 28.39 -7.43 14.83
C PRO A 29 29.78 -7.26 15.47
N ALA A 30 30.57 -8.33 15.65
CA ALA A 30 31.90 -8.23 16.23
C ALA A 30 32.83 -7.29 15.43
N GLY A 31 32.65 -7.23 14.11
CA GLY A 31 33.39 -6.33 13.21
C GLY A 31 33.07 -4.84 13.38
N PHE A 32 32.09 -4.49 14.21
CA PHE A 32 31.67 -3.11 14.51
C PHE A 32 32.03 -2.67 15.93
N THR A 33 32.73 -3.52 16.69
CA THR A 33 33.06 -3.27 18.10
C THR A 33 33.77 -1.93 18.27
N GLY A 34 33.18 -1.02 19.06
CA GLY A 34 33.76 0.29 19.38
C GLY A 34 33.71 1.32 18.25
N GLN A 35 33.04 1.03 17.12
CA GLN A 35 32.95 1.92 15.96
C GLN A 35 31.74 2.85 16.03
N ARG A 36 31.87 4.03 15.44
CA ARG A 36 30.77 4.97 15.16
C ARG A 36 30.21 4.68 13.78
N VAL A 37 28.96 4.26 13.71
CA VAL A 37 28.32 3.78 12.48
C VAL A 37 27.19 4.72 12.07
N LEU A 38 27.19 5.18 10.82
CA LEU A 38 26.02 5.80 10.20
C LEU A 38 25.30 4.78 9.30
N ILE A 39 23.99 4.64 9.48
CA ILE A 39 23.13 3.87 8.58
C ILE A 39 22.18 4.83 7.86
N ILE A 40 22.29 4.89 6.54
CA ILE A 40 21.47 5.76 5.68
C ILE A 40 20.26 4.96 5.19
N GLY A 41 19.10 5.30 5.70
CA GLY A 41 17.83 4.64 5.45
C GLY A 41 16.85 4.88 6.60
N ARG A 42 15.55 4.71 6.34
CA ARG A 42 14.50 5.00 7.33
C ARG A 42 13.36 3.98 7.37
N ALA A 43 13.67 2.77 6.90
CA ALA A 43 12.75 1.65 6.80
C ALA A 43 13.40 0.39 7.40
N ASN A 44 12.75 -0.76 7.27
CA ASN A 44 13.15 -1.99 7.95
C ASN A 44 14.64 -2.35 7.84
N SER A 45 15.24 -2.31 6.64
CA SER A 45 16.65 -2.67 6.46
C SER A 45 17.61 -1.82 7.31
N ALA A 46 17.33 -0.53 7.46
CA ALA A 46 18.16 0.36 8.26
C ALA A 46 18.05 0.03 9.76
N PHE A 47 16.83 -0.19 10.23
CA PHE A 47 16.56 -0.48 11.64
C PHE A 47 16.94 -1.90 12.05
N GLU A 48 16.81 -2.88 11.15
CA GLU A 48 17.34 -4.24 11.36
C GLU A 48 18.86 -4.23 11.49
N THR A 49 19.54 -3.49 10.61
CA THR A 49 21.00 -3.29 10.71
C THR A 49 21.35 -2.60 12.02
N ALA A 50 20.62 -1.55 12.39
CA ALA A 50 20.88 -0.82 13.64
C ALA A 50 20.68 -1.71 14.87
N ASP A 51 19.61 -2.49 14.90
CA ASP A 51 19.26 -3.41 15.99
C ASP A 51 20.36 -4.45 16.23
N ASN A 52 20.86 -5.07 15.15
CA ASN A 52 21.95 -6.05 15.20
C ASN A 52 23.26 -5.47 15.78
N LEU A 53 23.48 -4.16 15.67
CA LEU A 53 24.72 -3.51 16.08
C LEU A 53 24.67 -2.88 17.48
N ILE A 54 23.50 -2.84 18.14
CA ILE A 54 23.28 -2.13 19.41
C ILE A 54 24.31 -2.52 20.48
N GLU A 55 24.65 -3.81 20.59
CA GLU A 55 25.52 -4.32 21.66
C GLU A 55 27.02 -4.13 21.39
N THR A 56 27.43 -3.76 20.17
CA THR A 56 28.85 -3.77 19.74
C THR A 56 29.35 -2.40 19.30
N ALA A 57 28.57 -1.64 18.55
CA ALA A 57 28.97 -0.32 18.08
C ALA A 57 29.04 0.69 19.25
N ALA A 58 29.98 1.64 19.19
CA ALA A 58 30.09 2.69 20.19
C ALA A 58 28.94 3.71 20.08
N VAL A 59 28.58 4.07 18.84
CA VAL A 59 27.46 4.97 18.52
C VAL A 59 26.88 4.57 17.19
N ILE A 60 25.56 4.47 17.10
CA ILE A 60 24.84 4.25 15.86
C ILE A 60 23.93 5.44 15.60
N HIS A 61 24.05 6.01 14.41
CA HIS A 61 23.09 6.98 13.90
C HIS A 61 22.35 6.39 12.71
N VAL A 62 21.02 6.57 12.68
CA VAL A 62 20.16 6.23 11.55
C VAL A 62 19.64 7.54 10.94
N ALA A 63 19.81 7.74 9.64
CA ALA A 63 19.45 8.99 8.97
C ALA A 63 18.69 8.75 7.66
N GLY A 64 17.72 9.62 7.36
CA GLY A 64 16.99 9.61 6.09
C GLY A 64 15.89 10.67 6.04
N PRO A 65 15.38 11.00 4.84
CA PRO A 65 14.41 12.08 4.68
C PRO A 65 13.03 11.76 5.29
N GLY A 66 12.34 12.81 5.74
CA GLY A 66 10.94 12.77 6.20
C GLY A 66 10.72 12.09 7.56
N SER A 67 9.52 12.20 8.12
CA SER A 67 9.22 11.61 9.44
C SER A 67 9.32 10.08 9.44
N LEU A 68 9.79 9.53 10.56
CA LEU A 68 9.74 8.09 10.79
C LEU A 68 8.29 7.61 10.83
N LYS A 69 7.95 6.66 9.96
CA LYS A 69 6.63 6.03 9.91
C LYS A 69 6.70 4.62 10.50
N LEU A 70 5.69 4.27 11.29
CA LEU A 70 5.60 2.98 11.97
C LEU A 70 4.57 2.10 11.24
N ALA A 71 4.92 0.84 11.02
CA ALA A 71 4.10 -0.08 10.23
C ALA A 71 2.72 -0.30 10.86
N TRP A 72 2.61 -0.31 12.19
CA TRP A 72 1.34 -0.47 12.89
C TRP A 72 0.44 0.78 12.86
N GLN A 73 1.00 1.97 12.58
CA GLN A 73 0.21 3.19 12.41
C GLN A 73 -0.29 3.34 10.98
N THR A 74 0.60 3.05 10.02
CA THR A 74 0.33 3.25 8.58
C THR A 74 -0.29 2.04 7.89
N HIS A 75 -0.32 0.90 8.57
CA HIS A 75 -0.70 -0.42 8.03
C HIS A 75 0.10 -0.85 6.79
N PHE A 76 1.26 -0.20 6.54
CA PHE A 76 2.17 -0.54 5.46
C PHE A 76 3.45 -1.19 5.99
N VAL A 77 3.64 -2.48 5.68
CA VAL A 77 4.72 -3.32 6.23
C VAL A 77 6.12 -2.85 5.81
N GLY A 78 6.25 -2.03 4.76
CA GLY A 78 7.53 -1.46 4.34
C GLY A 78 8.02 -0.31 5.22
N HIS A 79 7.17 0.24 6.11
CA HIS A 79 7.59 1.14 7.18
C HIS A 79 8.19 0.36 8.36
N LEU A 80 8.72 1.06 9.37
CA LEU A 80 9.41 0.42 10.48
C LEU A 80 8.48 -0.53 11.25
N ARG A 81 8.83 -1.82 11.25
CA ARG A 81 8.12 -2.86 11.99
C ARG A 81 8.58 -2.92 13.44
N ALA A 82 7.65 -3.29 14.31
CA ALA A 82 7.88 -3.39 15.75
C ALA A 82 9.02 -4.33 16.15
N VAL A 83 9.26 -5.39 15.35
CA VAL A 83 10.36 -6.33 15.59
C VAL A 83 11.74 -5.68 15.52
N ASN A 84 11.88 -4.53 14.84
CA ASN A 84 13.14 -3.79 14.70
C ASN A 84 13.13 -2.48 15.52
N ASN A 85 12.27 -2.38 16.54
CA ASN A 85 12.11 -1.15 17.31
C ASN A 85 13.11 -0.97 18.44
N ASN A 86 13.86 -1.99 18.89
CA ASN A 86 14.67 -1.83 20.11
C ASN A 86 15.67 -0.68 19.97
N PHE A 87 16.12 -0.40 18.74
CA PHE A 87 16.92 0.79 18.43
C PHE A 87 16.27 2.11 18.89
N LEU A 88 14.94 2.26 18.76
CA LEU A 88 14.23 3.45 19.22
C LEU A 88 14.32 3.66 20.74
N ASP A 89 14.36 2.58 21.53
CA ASP A 89 14.56 2.69 22.98
C ASP A 89 15.95 3.24 23.29
N THR A 90 16.99 2.77 22.59
CA THR A 90 18.35 3.29 22.76
C THR A 90 18.46 4.78 22.41
N TYR A 91 17.67 5.25 21.44
CA TYR A 91 17.57 6.66 21.08
C TYR A 91 16.78 7.50 22.10
N GLN A 92 15.58 7.04 22.47
CA GLN A 92 14.67 7.79 23.34
C GLN A 92 15.13 7.81 24.80
N LEU A 93 15.67 6.69 25.28
CA LEU A 93 16.19 6.52 26.64
C LEU A 93 17.68 6.91 26.79
N LYS A 94 18.25 7.55 25.76
CA LYS A 94 19.58 8.21 25.77
C LYS A 94 20.78 7.27 25.99
N LEU A 95 20.80 6.12 25.32
CA LEU A 95 21.96 5.23 25.22
C LEU A 95 22.88 5.60 24.03
N GLN A 96 23.19 6.89 23.88
CA GLN A 96 24.06 7.51 22.85
C GLN A 96 23.65 7.38 21.38
N ASN A 97 22.79 6.43 21.02
CA ASN A 97 22.29 6.26 19.65
C ASN A 97 21.29 7.36 19.24
N ALA A 98 21.14 7.59 17.94
CA ALA A 98 20.23 8.62 17.45
C ALA A 98 19.56 8.30 16.11
N VAL A 99 18.29 8.69 15.99
CA VAL A 99 17.63 8.89 14.69
C VAL A 99 17.78 10.36 14.31
N LEU A 100 18.43 10.63 13.18
CA LEU A 100 18.68 11.98 12.69
C LEU A 100 17.57 12.41 11.74
N ASP A 101 16.86 13.48 12.11
CA ASP A 101 15.87 14.15 11.26
C ASP A 101 16.56 15.05 10.24
N GLY A 102 17.22 14.48 9.23
CA GLY A 102 17.98 15.26 8.26
C GLY A 102 18.31 14.54 6.96
N ASN A 103 18.67 15.33 5.95
CA ASN A 103 19.13 14.85 4.66
C ASN A 103 20.65 14.72 4.65
N ILE A 104 21.15 13.71 3.95
CA ILE A 104 22.58 13.53 3.73
C ILE A 104 22.95 14.32 2.48
N GLU A 105 23.75 15.38 2.64
CA GLU A 105 24.17 16.24 1.54
C GLU A 105 25.43 15.68 0.85
N ARG A 106 26.38 15.21 1.66
CA ARG A 106 27.70 14.77 1.18
C ARG A 106 28.36 13.78 2.13
N ILE A 107 29.08 12.82 1.58
CA ILE A 107 29.89 11.83 2.29
C ILE A 107 31.33 12.00 1.82
N ARG A 108 32.27 12.23 2.75
CA ARG A 108 33.70 12.37 2.44
C ARG A 108 34.50 11.29 3.15
N GLN A 109 34.99 10.31 2.40
CA GLN A 109 35.97 9.36 2.90
C GLN A 109 37.31 10.06 3.16
N GLN A 110 37.90 9.79 4.32
CA GLN A 110 39.18 10.33 4.76
C GLN A 110 40.33 9.39 4.36
N PRO A 111 41.59 9.87 4.34
CA PRO A 111 42.75 9.04 3.99
C PRO A 111 42.97 7.82 4.90
N ASP A 112 42.46 7.86 6.13
CA ASP A 112 42.52 6.75 7.11
C ASP A 112 41.36 5.75 6.97
N GLY A 113 40.47 5.96 6.00
CA GLY A 113 39.29 5.11 5.74
C GLY A 113 38.02 5.53 6.50
N SER A 114 38.11 6.47 7.45
CA SER A 114 36.95 7.02 8.14
C SER A 114 36.12 7.96 7.24
N TYR A 115 34.98 8.44 7.73
CA TYR A 115 34.06 9.28 6.98
C TYR A 115 33.71 10.55 7.74
N VAL A 116 33.56 11.65 7.01
CA VAL A 116 32.87 12.86 7.46
C VAL A 116 31.62 13.04 6.62
N VAL A 117 30.46 13.03 7.26
CA VAL A 117 29.16 13.13 6.59
C VAL A 117 28.49 14.44 6.95
N SER A 118 28.10 15.20 5.94
CA SER A 118 27.39 16.47 6.06
C SER A 118 25.88 16.21 6.09
N VAL A 119 25.23 16.54 7.21
CA VAL A 119 23.80 16.33 7.43
C VAL A 119 23.08 17.67 7.58
N SER A 120 22.05 17.93 6.77
CA SER A 120 21.16 19.08 6.92
C SER A 120 19.94 18.68 7.77
N PHE A 121 19.73 19.32 8.92
CA PHE A 121 18.63 18.96 9.83
C PHE A 121 17.32 19.63 9.44
N SER A 122 16.25 18.86 9.28
CA SER A 122 14.93 19.36 8.83
C SER A 122 14.12 20.10 9.89
N ARG A 123 14.51 20.01 11.18
CA ARG A 123 13.80 20.66 12.30
C ARG A 123 14.39 22.01 12.71
N VAL A 124 15.56 22.33 12.18
CA VAL A 124 16.27 23.58 12.44
C VAL A 124 16.81 24.01 11.09
N ASP A 125 16.01 24.79 10.36
CA ASP A 125 16.40 25.37 9.09
C ASP A 125 17.81 25.98 9.26
N GLU A 126 18.74 25.60 8.38
CA GLU A 126 20.07 26.20 8.19
C GLU A 126 21.29 25.63 8.93
N VAL A 127 21.21 24.56 9.75
CA VAL A 127 22.44 23.94 10.30
C VAL A 127 22.82 22.66 9.54
N VAL A 128 23.79 22.80 8.62
CA VAL A 128 24.56 21.65 8.11
C VAL A 128 25.61 21.30 9.15
N LYS A 129 25.62 20.04 9.61
CA LYS A 129 26.61 19.53 10.55
C LYS A 129 27.44 18.45 9.91
N ASP A 130 28.76 18.59 10.02
CA ASP A 130 29.71 17.54 9.71
C ASP A 130 29.87 16.61 10.91
N ILE A 131 29.64 15.31 10.70
CA ILE A 131 29.72 14.28 11.73
C ILE A 131 30.68 13.19 11.27
N ALA A 132 31.61 12.81 12.14
CA ALA A 132 32.60 11.76 11.88
C ALA A 132 32.05 10.36 12.23
N TYR A 133 32.34 9.41 11.35
CA TYR A 133 31.98 7.99 11.47
C TYR A 133 33.14 7.11 11.01
N ASP A 134 33.27 5.94 11.63
CA ASP A 134 34.22 4.91 11.18
C ASP A 134 33.63 4.10 10.02
N ARG A 135 32.30 3.96 9.97
CA ARG A 135 31.57 3.19 8.96
C ARG A 135 30.32 3.93 8.50
N VAL A 136 29.99 3.83 7.22
CA VAL A 136 28.75 4.32 6.64
C VAL A 136 28.11 3.19 5.83
N ILE A 137 26.83 2.90 6.11
CA ILE A 137 26.07 1.80 5.50
C ILE A 137 24.86 2.37 4.77
N LEU A 138 24.70 2.02 3.50
CA LEU A 138 23.58 2.42 2.65
C LEU A 138 22.46 1.37 2.67
N ALA A 139 21.41 1.65 3.44
CA ALA A 139 20.21 0.82 3.59
C ALA A 139 18.97 1.50 2.96
N THR A 140 19.10 1.93 1.70
CA THR A 140 18.08 2.74 1.00
C THR A 140 17.13 1.93 0.10
N GLY A 141 17.17 0.60 0.23
CA GLY A 141 16.27 -0.33 -0.43
C GLY A 141 16.72 -0.70 -1.85
N PHE A 142 15.79 -1.25 -2.62
CA PHE A 142 16.06 -1.83 -3.93
C PHE A 142 15.21 -1.18 -5.03
N ARG A 143 15.61 -1.41 -6.28
CA ARG A 143 14.96 -1.01 -7.52
C ARG A 143 14.90 -2.14 -8.55
N PHE A 144 13.97 -2.00 -9.47
CA PHE A 144 13.85 -2.83 -10.67
C PHE A 144 15.09 -2.69 -11.59
N ASP A 145 15.46 -3.78 -12.26
CA ASP A 145 16.55 -3.80 -13.24
C ASP A 145 16.00 -3.82 -14.68
N PRO A 146 16.00 -2.69 -15.41
CA PRO A 146 15.54 -2.64 -16.79
C PRO A 146 16.62 -3.06 -17.81
N SER A 147 17.83 -3.48 -17.38
CA SER A 147 18.95 -3.73 -18.30
C SER A 147 18.75 -4.93 -19.22
N ILE A 148 17.84 -5.84 -18.88
CA ILE A 148 17.44 -6.96 -19.74
C ILE A 148 16.71 -6.51 -21.01
N PHE A 149 16.14 -5.30 -21.03
CA PHE A 149 15.43 -4.78 -22.19
C PHE A 149 16.36 -4.02 -23.15
N ALA A 150 16.17 -4.30 -24.44
CA ALA A 150 16.65 -3.44 -25.51
C ALA A 150 16.04 -2.02 -25.35
N PRO A 151 16.75 -0.95 -25.78
CA PRO A 151 16.30 0.43 -25.60
C PRO A 151 14.84 0.69 -26.05
N GLU A 152 14.43 0.11 -27.16
CA GLU A 152 13.09 0.24 -27.76
C GLU A 152 11.98 -0.53 -27.02
N CYS A 153 12.34 -1.48 -26.15
CA CYS A 153 11.42 -2.26 -25.34
C CYS A 153 11.52 -1.94 -23.85
N ARG A 154 12.24 -0.86 -23.50
CA ARG A 154 12.46 -0.49 -22.10
C ARG A 154 11.22 0.20 -21.54
N PRO A 155 10.62 -0.31 -20.45
CA PRO A 155 9.50 0.38 -19.82
C PRO A 155 9.97 1.69 -19.18
N GLU A 156 9.10 2.70 -19.22
CA GLU A 156 9.23 3.88 -18.37
C GLU A 156 9.30 3.46 -16.90
N LEU A 157 10.06 4.22 -16.11
CA LEU A 157 10.22 3.97 -14.68
C LEU A 157 9.50 5.04 -13.86
N ALA A 158 9.16 4.68 -12.63
CA ALA A 158 8.41 5.49 -11.69
C ALA A 158 9.05 5.42 -10.29
N VAL A 159 8.70 6.39 -9.45
CA VAL A 159 9.14 6.50 -8.05
C VAL A 159 10.68 6.50 -7.96
N ASN A 160 11.31 7.55 -8.49
CA ASN A 160 12.77 7.69 -8.54
C ASN A 160 13.46 6.49 -9.21
N ASP A 161 12.93 6.04 -10.35
CA ASP A 161 13.43 4.90 -11.11
C ASP A 161 13.48 3.57 -10.33
N ARG A 162 12.63 3.42 -9.31
CA ARG A 162 12.61 2.22 -8.46
C ARG A 162 11.74 1.11 -9.00
N PHE A 163 10.70 1.45 -9.75
CA PHE A 163 9.72 0.50 -10.28
C PHE A 163 9.41 0.82 -11.74
N PRO A 164 8.97 -0.15 -12.55
CA PRO A 164 8.41 0.16 -13.86
C PRO A 164 7.06 0.87 -13.68
N ALA A 165 6.80 1.89 -14.50
CA ALA A 165 5.51 2.57 -14.61
C ALA A 165 4.45 1.59 -15.16
N GLN A 166 3.22 1.70 -14.64
CA GLN A 166 2.17 0.69 -14.84
C GLN A 166 0.79 1.34 -14.97
N THR A 167 -0.02 0.86 -15.92
CA THR A 167 -1.46 1.17 -16.06
C THR A 167 -2.30 0.51 -14.96
N ASP A 168 -3.62 0.71 -14.97
CA ASP A 168 -4.57 0.02 -14.06
C ASP A 168 -4.57 -1.51 -14.21
N ALA A 169 -4.11 -2.01 -15.36
CA ALA A 169 -4.00 -3.43 -15.68
C ALA A 169 -2.58 -3.99 -15.51
N TRP A 170 -1.70 -3.26 -14.80
CA TRP A 170 -0.27 -3.59 -14.63
C TRP A 170 0.49 -3.77 -15.96
N GLU A 171 0.04 -3.09 -17.01
CA GLU A 171 0.75 -3.02 -18.30
C GLU A 171 1.71 -1.84 -18.31
N SER A 172 2.82 -1.95 -19.06
CA SER A 172 3.67 -0.82 -19.37
C SER A 172 2.88 0.22 -20.17
N PRO A 173 2.94 1.51 -19.79
CA PRO A 173 2.25 2.57 -20.54
C PRO A 173 2.88 2.82 -21.92
N ASN A 174 4.16 2.50 -22.11
CA ASN A 174 4.92 2.80 -23.32
C ASN A 174 5.35 1.56 -24.13
N VAL A 175 5.22 0.35 -23.59
CA VAL A 175 5.55 -0.92 -24.28
C VAL A 175 4.31 -1.84 -24.29
N PRO A 176 3.51 -1.82 -25.37
CA PRO A 176 2.30 -2.65 -25.47
C PRO A 176 2.59 -4.15 -25.30
N GLY A 177 1.75 -4.84 -24.54
CA GLY A 177 1.89 -6.27 -24.26
C GLY A 177 2.91 -6.62 -23.16
N LEU A 178 3.62 -5.63 -22.60
CA LEU A 178 4.52 -5.86 -21.46
C LEU A 178 3.77 -5.67 -20.14
N TYR A 179 3.40 -6.77 -19.49
CA TYR A 179 2.73 -6.77 -18.19
C TYR A 179 3.71 -7.04 -17.04
N PHE A 180 3.38 -6.59 -15.83
CA PHE A 180 4.18 -6.77 -14.62
C PHE A 180 3.43 -7.56 -13.55
N ALA A 181 4.17 -8.40 -12.81
CA ALA A 181 3.66 -9.25 -11.74
C ALA A 181 4.66 -9.36 -10.59
N GLY A 182 4.20 -9.82 -9.42
CA GLY A 182 5.05 -9.96 -8.23
C GLY A 182 5.31 -8.64 -7.52
N THR A 183 6.41 -8.52 -6.79
CA THR A 183 6.67 -7.38 -5.89
C THR A 183 6.72 -6.01 -6.59
N ILE A 184 6.97 -5.97 -7.90
CA ILE A 184 7.01 -4.72 -8.69
C ILE A 184 5.63 -4.12 -8.98
N THR A 185 4.54 -4.86 -8.75
CA THR A 185 3.17 -4.31 -8.91
C THR A 185 2.80 -3.30 -7.84
N GLN A 186 3.58 -3.24 -6.75
CA GLN A 186 3.37 -2.30 -5.65
C GLN A 186 3.51 -0.82 -6.05
N VAL A 187 3.97 -0.52 -7.26
CA VAL A 187 3.98 0.86 -7.76
C VAL A 187 2.57 1.47 -7.75
N ARG A 188 1.53 0.64 -7.93
CA ARG A 188 0.13 1.07 -8.00
C ARG A 188 -0.45 1.50 -6.65
N ASP A 189 0.08 1.00 -5.55
CA ASP A 189 -0.36 1.29 -4.18
C ASP A 189 0.82 1.61 -3.24
N PHE A 190 1.89 2.19 -3.80
CA PHE A 190 3.17 2.36 -3.11
C PHE A 190 2.99 3.09 -1.77
N LYS A 191 3.38 2.42 -0.69
CA LYS A 191 3.24 2.89 0.70
C LYS A 191 1.79 3.15 1.18
N LYS A 192 0.79 2.59 0.50
CA LYS A 192 -0.63 2.74 0.84
C LYS A 192 -1.31 1.43 1.21
N SER A 193 -1.06 0.37 0.44
CA SER A 193 -1.61 -0.97 0.69
C SER A 193 -0.50 -2.01 0.56
N THR A 194 -0.86 -3.29 0.47
CA THR A 194 0.05 -4.40 0.72
C THR A 194 0.50 -5.16 -0.54
N SER A 195 0.31 -4.60 -1.75
CA SER A 195 0.63 -5.29 -3.00
C SER A 195 2.11 -5.69 -3.14
N GLY A 196 3.01 -5.07 -2.37
CA GLY A 196 4.44 -5.41 -2.30
C GLY A 196 4.80 -6.69 -1.55
N PHE A 197 3.85 -7.39 -0.93
CA PHE A 197 4.10 -8.55 -0.08
C PHE A 197 3.34 -9.80 -0.56
N ILE A 198 3.65 -10.97 0.03
CA ILE A 198 3.12 -12.29 -0.39
C ILE A 198 1.60 -12.35 -0.55
N HIS A 199 0.87 -11.75 0.38
CA HIS A 199 -0.59 -11.68 0.32
C HIS A 199 -1.05 -10.75 -0.81
N GLY A 200 -0.37 -9.62 -1.02
CA GLY A 200 -0.67 -8.67 -2.07
C GLY A 200 -0.47 -9.22 -3.48
N PHE A 201 0.74 -9.70 -3.81
CA PHE A 201 1.00 -10.19 -5.17
C PHE A 201 0.26 -11.50 -5.49
N ARG A 202 -0.11 -12.33 -4.50
CA ARG A 202 -0.99 -13.50 -4.72
C ARG A 202 -2.29 -13.07 -5.40
N TYR A 203 -2.93 -12.03 -4.87
CA TYR A 203 -4.22 -11.56 -5.36
C TYR A 203 -4.08 -10.65 -6.58
N GLY A 204 -3.03 -9.83 -6.63
CA GLY A 204 -2.68 -9.04 -7.82
C GLY A 204 -2.43 -9.90 -9.05
N VAL A 205 -1.67 -11.00 -8.93
CA VAL A 205 -1.41 -11.94 -10.05
C VAL A 205 -2.68 -12.62 -10.52
N ARG A 206 -3.58 -13.01 -9.60
CA ARG A 206 -4.88 -13.60 -9.96
C ARG A 206 -5.78 -12.59 -10.70
N ALA A 207 -5.79 -11.33 -10.26
CA ALA A 207 -6.50 -10.26 -10.96
C ALA A 207 -5.89 -10.03 -12.35
N LEU A 208 -4.57 -9.87 -12.46
CA LEU A 208 -3.86 -9.74 -13.73
C LEU A 208 -4.18 -10.89 -14.69
N HIS A 209 -4.18 -12.14 -14.20
CA HIS A 209 -4.57 -13.29 -15.02
C HIS A 209 -5.98 -13.14 -15.61
N ARG A 210 -6.97 -12.71 -14.81
CA ARG A 210 -8.34 -12.46 -15.29
C ARG A 210 -8.41 -11.31 -16.31
N ILE A 211 -7.60 -10.26 -16.13
CA ILE A 211 -7.49 -9.15 -17.10
C ILE A 211 -6.94 -9.68 -18.44
N LEU A 212 -5.88 -10.49 -18.41
CA LEU A 212 -5.28 -11.06 -19.62
C LEU A 212 -6.23 -12.03 -20.34
N GLU A 213 -6.95 -12.86 -19.58
CA GLU A 213 -7.97 -13.77 -20.11
C GLU A 213 -9.11 -13.00 -20.81
N ALA A 214 -9.57 -11.89 -20.22
CA ALA A 214 -10.60 -11.05 -20.83
C ALA A 214 -10.09 -10.35 -22.10
N ARG A 215 -8.87 -9.80 -22.06
CA ARG A 215 -8.31 -9.04 -23.19
C ARG A 215 -7.90 -9.89 -24.39
N HIS A 216 -7.37 -11.08 -24.15
CA HIS A 216 -6.68 -11.87 -25.18
C HIS A 216 -7.35 -13.20 -25.51
N HIS A 217 -8.35 -13.64 -24.72
CA HIS A 217 -8.96 -14.97 -24.83
C HIS A 217 -10.49 -14.98 -24.78
N ASP A 218 -11.15 -13.83 -24.90
CA ASP A 218 -12.61 -13.68 -24.85
C ASP A 218 -13.23 -14.33 -23.59
N ARG A 219 -12.48 -14.37 -22.49
CA ARG A 219 -12.91 -14.94 -21.21
C ARG A 219 -13.23 -13.81 -20.24
N PRO A 220 -14.50 -13.38 -20.11
CA PRO A 220 -14.85 -12.25 -19.27
C PRO A 220 -14.53 -12.52 -17.80
N TRP A 221 -14.47 -11.45 -17.01
CA TRP A 221 -14.27 -11.58 -15.56
C TRP A 221 -15.34 -12.50 -14.95
N PRO A 222 -14.96 -13.48 -14.09
CA PRO A 222 -15.93 -14.37 -13.48
C PRO A 222 -17.00 -13.61 -12.69
N ALA A 223 -18.25 -13.82 -13.06
CA ALA A 223 -19.40 -13.14 -12.47
C ALA A 223 -20.48 -14.14 -12.06
N ARG A 224 -21.08 -13.94 -10.89
CA ARG A 224 -22.22 -14.70 -10.40
C ARG A 224 -23.49 -13.86 -10.50
N ALA A 225 -24.53 -14.38 -11.13
CA ALA A 225 -25.83 -13.72 -11.14
C ALA A 225 -26.45 -13.70 -9.74
N LEU A 226 -27.09 -12.59 -9.38
CA LEU A 226 -27.84 -12.42 -8.14
C LEU A 226 -29.30 -12.04 -8.46
N PRO A 227 -30.25 -12.42 -7.60
CA PRO A 227 -31.54 -11.75 -7.58
C PRO A 227 -31.36 -10.24 -7.45
N ALA A 228 -32.11 -9.47 -8.23
CA ALA A 228 -32.07 -8.01 -8.24
C ALA A 228 -32.81 -7.42 -7.02
N THR A 229 -32.41 -7.82 -5.81
CA THR A 229 -33.00 -7.38 -4.55
C THR A 229 -31.92 -6.91 -3.58
N ALA A 230 -32.26 -5.95 -2.73
CA ALA A 230 -31.35 -5.44 -1.71
C ALA A 230 -30.92 -6.55 -0.74
N GLU A 231 -31.83 -7.46 -0.42
CA GLU A 231 -31.61 -8.60 0.45
C GLU A 231 -30.51 -9.52 -0.10
N ALA A 232 -30.62 -9.92 -1.38
CA ALA A 232 -29.64 -10.82 -1.99
C ALA A 232 -28.25 -10.18 -2.16
N VAL A 233 -28.21 -8.89 -2.49
CA VAL A 233 -26.94 -8.15 -2.59
C VAL A 233 -26.31 -7.94 -1.21
N THR A 234 -27.09 -7.57 -0.19
CA THR A 234 -26.58 -7.49 1.19
C THR A 234 -26.01 -8.82 1.64
N ASP A 235 -26.71 -9.94 1.46
CA ASP A 235 -26.22 -11.25 1.89
C ASP A 235 -24.90 -11.61 1.19
N ALA A 236 -24.77 -11.31 -0.10
CA ALA A 236 -23.54 -11.52 -0.84
C ALA A 236 -22.38 -10.65 -0.31
N VAL A 237 -22.63 -9.36 -0.07
CA VAL A 237 -21.65 -8.42 0.49
C VAL A 237 -21.19 -8.86 1.87
N ILE A 238 -22.13 -9.13 2.78
CA ILE A 238 -21.83 -9.56 4.15
C ILE A 238 -21.05 -10.89 4.15
N ALA A 239 -21.45 -11.86 3.33
CA ALA A 239 -20.72 -13.12 3.24
C ALA A 239 -19.26 -12.94 2.78
N ARG A 240 -19.02 -12.01 1.85
CA ARG A 240 -17.68 -11.75 1.28
C ARG A 240 -16.78 -10.97 2.21
N VAL A 241 -17.25 -9.88 2.82
CA VAL A 241 -16.40 -9.07 3.71
C VAL A 241 -15.95 -9.83 4.96
N ASN A 242 -16.74 -10.81 5.42
CA ASN A 242 -16.41 -11.67 6.56
C ASN A 242 -15.48 -12.86 6.22
N ARG A 243 -15.18 -13.14 4.93
CA ARG A 243 -14.42 -14.34 4.53
C ARG A 243 -13.30 -14.08 3.53
N SER A 244 -13.31 -12.93 2.86
CA SER A 244 -12.35 -12.62 1.80
C SER A 244 -11.03 -12.14 2.38
N SER A 245 -10.02 -13.01 2.34
CA SER A 245 -8.64 -12.62 2.64
C SER A 245 -8.05 -11.69 1.57
N ALA A 246 -8.65 -11.59 0.38
CA ALA A 246 -8.22 -10.63 -0.64
C ALA A 246 -8.62 -9.20 -0.28
N LEU A 247 -9.89 -8.98 0.10
CA LEU A 247 -10.35 -7.66 0.55
C LEU A 247 -9.63 -7.24 1.83
N PHE A 248 -9.43 -8.18 2.76
CA PHE A 248 -8.79 -7.88 4.04
C PHE A 248 -7.33 -7.48 3.89
N GLN A 249 -6.57 -8.24 3.10
CA GLN A 249 -5.13 -8.02 2.96
C GLN A 249 -4.83 -6.86 2.00
N VAL A 250 -5.59 -6.74 0.90
CA VAL A 250 -5.35 -5.76 -0.18
C VAL A 250 -6.38 -4.63 -0.11
N PHE A 251 -6.55 -4.12 1.11
CA PHE A 251 -7.53 -3.11 1.49
C PHE A 251 -7.41 -1.86 0.59
N GLY A 252 -8.55 -1.28 0.25
CA GLY A 252 -8.69 -0.09 -0.60
C GLY A 252 -8.23 -0.23 -2.07
N PHE A 253 -7.51 -1.30 -2.42
CA PHE A 253 -6.98 -1.51 -3.78
C PHE A 253 -7.77 -2.56 -4.56
N LEU A 254 -8.11 -3.70 -3.94
CA LEU A 254 -9.05 -4.67 -4.51
C LEU A 254 -10.46 -4.44 -3.96
N SER A 255 -11.44 -4.66 -4.82
CA SER A 255 -12.85 -4.62 -4.49
C SER A 255 -13.55 -5.89 -4.98
N ASP A 256 -14.61 -6.29 -4.30
CA ASP A 256 -15.67 -7.00 -5.01
C ASP A 256 -16.57 -5.95 -5.68
N ALA A 257 -17.20 -6.31 -6.81
CA ALA A 257 -18.04 -5.41 -7.57
C ALA A 257 -19.46 -5.99 -7.73
N VAL A 258 -20.46 -5.14 -7.55
CA VAL A 258 -21.84 -5.45 -7.92
C VAL A 258 -22.16 -4.64 -9.17
N LEU A 259 -22.48 -5.30 -10.27
CA LEU A 259 -22.81 -4.69 -11.55
C LEU A 259 -24.32 -4.78 -11.74
N VAL A 260 -24.96 -3.66 -12.09
CA VAL A 260 -26.37 -3.59 -12.45
C VAL A 260 -26.44 -3.19 -13.91
N ASP A 261 -26.81 -4.16 -14.75
CA ASP A 261 -26.94 -3.96 -16.17
C ASP A 261 -28.18 -3.12 -16.50
N ARG A 262 -28.22 -2.50 -17.67
CA ARG A 262 -29.34 -1.64 -18.10
C ARG A 262 -30.69 -2.36 -18.17
N ASP A 263 -30.67 -3.69 -18.29
CA ASP A 263 -31.86 -4.54 -18.28
C ASP A 263 -32.32 -4.94 -16.85
N GLY A 264 -31.60 -4.49 -15.82
CA GLY A 264 -31.86 -4.81 -14.41
C GLY A 264 -31.18 -6.08 -13.91
N THR A 265 -30.40 -6.78 -14.74
CA THR A 265 -29.61 -7.93 -14.32
C THR A 265 -28.54 -7.51 -13.30
N VAL A 266 -28.42 -8.26 -12.21
CA VAL A 266 -27.40 -8.01 -11.18
C VAL A 266 -26.35 -9.11 -11.19
N ARG A 267 -25.07 -8.71 -11.28
CA ARG A 267 -23.92 -9.61 -11.31
C ARG A 267 -22.92 -9.24 -10.22
N TYR A 268 -22.37 -10.25 -9.55
CA TYR A 268 -21.35 -10.09 -8.51
C TYR A 268 -20.00 -10.58 -9.04
N CYS A 269 -19.01 -9.70 -9.09
CA CYS A 269 -17.64 -9.98 -9.51
C CYS A 269 -16.72 -9.90 -8.30
N GLU A 270 -15.84 -10.88 -8.12
CA GLU A 270 -14.93 -10.89 -6.98
C GLU A 270 -13.56 -10.31 -7.36
N GLU A 271 -12.96 -9.55 -6.44
CA GLU A 271 -11.53 -9.20 -6.39
C GLU A 271 -11.00 -8.43 -7.61
N VAL A 272 -11.80 -7.49 -8.12
CA VAL A 272 -11.45 -6.57 -9.19
C VAL A 272 -10.65 -5.38 -8.62
N PRO A 273 -9.48 -5.01 -9.18
CA PRO A 273 -8.79 -3.78 -8.81
C PRO A 273 -9.70 -2.57 -9.07
N VAL A 274 -9.79 -1.65 -8.10
CA VAL A 274 -10.74 -0.52 -8.16
C VAL A 274 -10.51 0.34 -9.40
N ASP A 275 -9.27 0.76 -9.66
CA ASP A 275 -8.91 1.55 -10.84
C ASP A 275 -9.25 0.82 -12.16
N HIS A 276 -9.02 -0.49 -12.20
CA HIS A 276 -9.30 -1.30 -13.38
C HIS A 276 -10.80 -1.44 -13.61
N LEU A 277 -11.59 -1.63 -12.54
CA LEU A 277 -13.05 -1.71 -12.64
C LEU A 277 -13.63 -0.45 -13.28
N HIS A 278 -13.19 0.73 -12.84
CA HIS A 278 -13.68 2.00 -13.39
C HIS A 278 -13.35 2.14 -14.88
N THR A 279 -12.11 1.85 -15.25
CA THR A 279 -11.64 1.90 -16.63
C THR A 279 -12.40 0.90 -17.50
N ALA A 280 -12.48 -0.36 -17.07
CA ALA A 280 -13.14 -1.43 -17.81
C ALA A 280 -14.65 -1.24 -17.94
N VAL A 281 -15.33 -0.65 -16.94
CA VAL A 281 -16.75 -0.27 -17.10
C VAL A 281 -16.91 0.83 -18.15
N GLY A 282 -16.07 1.88 -18.10
CA GLY A 282 -16.10 2.97 -19.08
C GLY A 282 -15.81 2.53 -20.52
N GLU A 283 -14.98 1.49 -20.68
CA GLU A 283 -14.65 0.90 -21.98
C GLU A 283 -15.63 -0.21 -22.43
N GLY A 284 -16.65 -0.52 -21.62
CA GLY A 284 -17.63 -1.58 -21.93
C GLY A 284 -17.10 -3.02 -21.73
N GLY A 285 -15.93 -3.19 -21.10
CA GLY A 285 -15.33 -4.49 -20.79
C GLY A 285 -16.14 -5.35 -19.81
N PHE A 286 -17.09 -4.76 -19.11
CA PHE A 286 -18.08 -5.45 -18.28
C PHE A 286 -19.48 -5.51 -18.90
N GLY A 287 -19.66 -5.11 -20.16
CA GLY A 287 -20.95 -5.00 -20.84
C GLY A 287 -21.68 -3.68 -20.58
N GLU A 288 -22.97 -3.65 -20.93
CA GLU A 288 -23.86 -2.49 -20.79
C GLU A 288 -24.31 -2.26 -19.33
N VAL A 289 -23.37 -1.86 -18.49
CA VAL A 289 -23.60 -1.57 -17.07
C VAL A 289 -24.31 -0.22 -16.92
N GLY A 290 -25.47 -0.20 -16.26
CA GLY A 290 -26.21 1.02 -15.92
C GLY A 290 -25.66 1.69 -14.65
N SER A 291 -25.39 0.91 -13.61
CA SER A 291 -24.72 1.36 -12.39
C SER A 291 -23.90 0.24 -11.79
N TYR A 292 -22.93 0.59 -10.95
CA TYR A 292 -22.11 -0.41 -10.27
C TYR A 292 -21.70 0.04 -8.87
N PHE A 293 -21.30 -0.95 -8.06
CA PHE A 293 -20.89 -0.76 -6.70
C PHE A 293 -19.50 -1.35 -6.49
N THR A 294 -18.64 -0.68 -5.73
CA THR A 294 -17.42 -1.28 -5.19
C THR A 294 -17.66 -1.65 -3.73
N VAL A 295 -17.17 -2.82 -3.34
CA VAL A 295 -17.15 -3.31 -1.96
C VAL A 295 -15.70 -3.51 -1.56
N THR A 296 -15.21 -2.67 -0.67
CA THR A 296 -13.82 -2.65 -0.20
C THR A 296 -13.77 -2.81 1.31
N LEU A 297 -12.63 -3.24 1.84
CA LEU A 297 -12.25 -3.00 3.23
C LEU A 297 -11.26 -1.84 3.25
N GLU A 298 -11.42 -0.89 4.16
CA GLU A 298 -10.64 0.35 4.19
C GLU A 298 -10.33 0.81 5.61
N TYR A 299 -9.19 1.48 5.76
CA TYR A 299 -8.97 2.41 6.85
C TYR A 299 -9.40 3.80 6.37
N GLY A 300 -10.14 4.53 7.19
CA GLY A 300 -10.58 5.89 6.94
C GLY A 300 -9.44 6.90 6.86
N GLU A 301 -9.79 8.09 6.38
CA GLU A 301 -8.84 9.18 6.20
C GLU A 301 -8.21 9.59 7.54
N GLY A 302 -6.89 9.75 7.56
CA GLY A 302 -6.15 10.17 8.75
C GLY A 302 -6.03 9.12 9.85
N HIS A 303 -6.36 7.84 9.59
CA HIS A 303 -6.18 6.75 10.55
C HIS A 303 -4.76 6.68 11.13
N ASP A 304 -3.76 7.07 10.34
CA ASP A 304 -2.33 7.04 10.69
C ASP A 304 -1.86 8.23 11.54
N ARG A 305 -2.75 9.19 11.83
CA ARG A 305 -2.44 10.40 12.62
C ARG A 305 -2.68 10.23 14.11
N VAL A 306 -3.45 9.23 14.50
CA VAL A 306 -3.81 8.98 15.89
C VAL A 306 -2.89 7.91 16.46
N ASN A 307 -2.37 8.14 17.66
CA ASN A 307 -1.63 7.11 18.37
C ASN A 307 -2.61 6.00 18.79
N PRO A 308 -2.47 4.75 18.28
CA PRO A 308 -3.41 3.68 18.60
C PRO A 308 -3.34 3.25 20.07
N PHE A 309 -2.32 3.68 20.82
CA PHE A 309 -2.16 3.40 22.24
C PHE A 309 -2.66 4.54 23.16
N ASP A 310 -3.14 5.65 22.59
CA ASP A 310 -3.68 6.77 23.37
C ASP A 310 -5.18 6.58 23.62
N ILE A 311 -5.52 6.17 24.85
CA ILE A 311 -6.91 5.94 25.27
C ILE A 311 -7.76 7.22 25.29
N THR A 312 -7.13 8.40 25.30
CA THR A 312 -7.84 9.68 25.33
C THR A 312 -8.38 10.07 23.94
N ALA A 313 -7.89 9.43 22.89
CA ALA A 313 -8.34 9.64 21.52
C ALA A 313 -9.78 9.14 21.25
N GLY A 314 -10.47 8.57 22.25
CA GLY A 314 -11.84 8.08 22.18
C GLY A 314 -12.06 7.01 21.10
N ARG A 315 -13.30 6.51 20.94
CA ARG A 315 -13.74 5.74 19.76
C ARG A 315 -15.26 5.80 19.60
N VAL A 316 -15.74 5.67 18.37
CA VAL A 316 -17.17 5.55 18.10
C VAL A 316 -17.64 4.17 18.60
N SER A 317 -18.87 4.09 19.09
CA SER A 317 -19.45 2.82 19.54
C SER A 317 -19.66 1.87 18.36
N GLN A 318 -19.36 0.58 18.55
CA GLN A 318 -19.65 -0.46 17.55
C GLN A 318 -21.15 -0.73 17.36
N GLN A 319 -22.00 -0.12 18.19
CA GLN A 319 -23.46 -0.18 18.05
C GLN A 319 -24.01 1.05 17.32
N ASP A 320 -23.17 2.04 17.03
CA ASP A 320 -23.58 3.24 16.29
C ASP A 320 -23.61 2.92 14.79
N THR A 321 -24.75 3.16 14.15
CA THR A 321 -24.97 2.98 12.70
C THR A 321 -24.86 4.28 11.91
N THR A 322 -24.63 5.40 12.60
CA THR A 322 -24.61 6.76 12.06
C THR A 322 -23.23 7.41 12.09
N GLY A 323 -22.33 6.91 12.93
CA GLY A 323 -20.93 7.35 13.05
C GLY A 323 -19.95 6.23 12.73
N LEU A 324 -18.84 6.58 12.09
CA LEU A 324 -17.78 5.65 11.74
C LEU A 324 -16.48 6.03 12.46
N ASP A 325 -15.83 5.05 13.08
CA ASP A 325 -14.43 5.19 13.47
C ASP A 325 -13.51 4.74 12.33
N GLY A 326 -13.09 5.71 11.51
CA GLY A 326 -12.21 5.45 10.37
C GLY A 326 -10.82 4.92 10.75
N ARG A 327 -10.44 4.80 12.03
CA ARG A 327 -9.15 4.22 12.41
C ARG A 327 -9.07 2.71 12.23
N TYR A 328 -10.20 2.03 12.25
CA TYR A 328 -10.27 0.58 12.14
C TYR A 328 -10.69 0.17 10.74
N LEU A 329 -10.22 -1.01 10.32
CA LEU A 329 -10.58 -1.58 9.04
C LEU A 329 -12.09 -1.86 9.03
N HIS A 330 -12.80 -1.40 8.00
CA HIS A 330 -14.24 -1.59 7.90
C HIS A 330 -14.71 -1.70 6.44
N PRO A 331 -15.87 -2.32 6.17
CA PRO A 331 -16.45 -2.40 4.85
C PRO A 331 -16.97 -1.05 4.35
N VAL A 332 -16.68 -0.75 3.09
CA VAL A 332 -17.19 0.43 2.40
C VAL A 332 -17.86 -0.01 1.10
N VAL A 333 -19.09 0.44 0.90
CA VAL A 333 -19.85 0.24 -0.34
C VAL A 333 -20.02 1.59 -1.02
N ARG A 334 -19.38 1.78 -2.18
CA ARG A 334 -19.54 2.99 -3.00
C ARG A 334 -20.31 2.69 -4.27
N VAL A 335 -21.07 3.67 -4.74
CA VAL A 335 -21.99 3.58 -5.87
C VAL A 335 -21.51 4.49 -6.98
N PHE A 336 -21.58 4.02 -8.22
CA PHE A 336 -21.12 4.73 -9.40
C PHE A 336 -22.14 4.62 -10.53
N ASP A 337 -22.18 5.66 -11.36
CA ASP A 337 -22.93 5.65 -12.61
C ASP A 337 -22.10 4.96 -13.68
N GLY A 338 -22.69 3.99 -14.41
CA GLY A 338 -22.01 3.32 -15.52
C GLY A 338 -21.67 4.27 -16.67
N ALA A 339 -22.40 5.37 -16.83
CA ALA A 339 -22.12 6.42 -17.81
C ALA A 339 -21.03 7.42 -17.37
N ALA A 340 -20.68 7.45 -16.08
CA ALA A 340 -19.64 8.31 -15.53
C ALA A 340 -18.78 7.55 -14.49
N PRO A 341 -17.97 6.56 -14.94
CA PRO A 341 -17.22 5.71 -14.05
C PRO A 341 -16.18 6.48 -13.23
N GLY A 342 -15.88 5.97 -12.04
CA GLY A 342 -14.82 6.46 -11.15
C GLY A 342 -15.23 7.62 -10.22
N LYS A 343 -16.37 8.26 -10.45
CA LYS A 343 -16.92 9.27 -9.53
C LYS A 343 -18.07 8.69 -8.70
N ALA A 344 -17.84 8.47 -7.42
CA ALA A 344 -18.86 7.95 -6.52
C ALA A 344 -20.04 8.94 -6.40
N THR A 345 -21.27 8.43 -6.53
CA THR A 345 -22.52 9.19 -6.35
C THR A 345 -23.10 9.02 -4.96
N ALA A 346 -22.72 7.95 -4.26
CA ALA A 346 -23.04 7.70 -2.86
C ALA A 346 -22.08 6.68 -2.26
N GLU A 347 -21.99 6.67 -0.93
CA GLU A 347 -21.25 5.65 -0.20
C GLU A 347 -21.96 5.28 1.11
N HIS A 348 -21.67 4.08 1.59
CA HIS A 348 -22.10 3.58 2.88
C HIS A 348 -20.96 2.81 3.54
N HIS A 349 -20.64 3.21 4.76
CA HIS A 349 -19.64 2.54 5.57
C HIS A 349 -20.37 1.69 6.60
N LEU A 350 -19.97 0.42 6.69
CA LEU A 350 -20.41 -0.43 7.79
C LEU A 350 -19.57 -0.09 9.01
N THR A 351 -20.20 -0.06 10.18
CA THR A 351 -19.51 0.20 11.44
C THR A 351 -18.39 -0.83 11.66
N GLU A 352 -17.28 -0.39 12.24
CA GLU A 352 -16.20 -1.29 12.63
C GLU A 352 -16.69 -2.32 13.65
N ASN A 353 -16.08 -3.50 13.64
CA ASN A 353 -16.34 -4.54 14.62
C ASN A 353 -15.00 -5.07 15.14
N LEU A 354 -14.89 -5.22 16.46
CA LEU A 354 -13.64 -5.64 17.12
C LEU A 354 -13.13 -6.99 16.61
N GLU A 355 -14.05 -7.92 16.37
CA GLU A 355 -13.76 -9.29 15.94
C GLU A 355 -13.76 -9.41 14.41
N ASN A 356 -13.98 -8.30 13.69
CA ASN A 356 -14.20 -8.24 12.24
C ASN A 356 -15.39 -9.11 11.79
N GLU A 357 -16.43 -9.17 12.63
CA GLU A 357 -17.70 -9.83 12.35
C GLU A 357 -18.77 -8.79 11.95
N TRP A 358 -18.94 -8.61 10.64
CA TRP A 358 -19.87 -7.63 10.08
C TRP A 358 -21.23 -8.25 9.70
N ASP A 359 -21.87 -9.01 10.59
CA ASP A 359 -23.11 -9.75 10.27
C ASP A 359 -24.32 -9.46 11.15
N SER A 360 -24.16 -8.66 12.21
CA SER A 360 -25.27 -8.11 13.01
C SER A 360 -26.40 -7.55 12.14
N GLU A 361 -27.61 -8.01 12.42
CA GLU A 361 -28.81 -7.59 11.70
C GLU A 361 -29.08 -6.09 11.87
N GLU A 362 -28.94 -5.58 13.10
CA GLU A 362 -29.23 -4.18 13.44
C GLU A 362 -28.13 -3.23 12.95
N VAL A 363 -26.86 -3.62 13.09
CA VAL A 363 -25.72 -2.73 12.87
C VAL A 363 -25.20 -2.78 11.44
N HIS A 364 -25.22 -3.96 10.80
CA HIS A 364 -24.58 -4.17 9.51
C HIS A 364 -25.58 -4.44 8.39
N ARG A 365 -26.46 -5.44 8.57
CA ARG A 365 -27.34 -5.91 7.47
C ARG A 365 -28.48 -4.94 7.18
N ALA A 366 -29.25 -4.53 8.19
CA ALA A 366 -30.40 -3.64 7.98
C ALA A 366 -30.00 -2.25 7.44
N PRO A 367 -28.92 -1.60 7.93
CA PRO A 367 -28.43 -0.36 7.35
C PRO A 367 -27.99 -0.52 5.89
N LEU A 368 -27.21 -1.57 5.59
CA LEU A 368 -26.77 -1.85 4.23
C LEU A 368 -27.95 -2.14 3.29
N ARG A 369 -28.95 -2.94 3.70
CA ARG A 369 -30.16 -3.17 2.89
C ARG A 369 -30.91 -1.87 2.63
N THR A 370 -31.02 -1.01 3.64
CA THR A 370 -31.69 0.30 3.52
C THR A 370 -30.96 1.19 2.52
N PHE A 371 -29.62 1.19 2.55
CA PHE A 371 -28.80 1.87 1.57
C PHE A 371 -28.98 1.30 0.16
N LEU A 372 -28.98 -0.02 -0.02
CA LEU A 372 -29.04 -0.65 -1.34
C LEU A 372 -30.42 -0.58 -2.00
N ARG A 373 -31.51 -0.59 -1.22
CA ARG A 373 -32.89 -0.67 -1.74
C ARG A 373 -33.23 0.35 -2.82
N PRO A 374 -33.02 1.68 -2.66
CA PRO A 374 -33.33 2.64 -3.71
C PRO A 374 -32.38 2.59 -4.91
N ARG A 375 -31.27 1.84 -4.83
CA ARG A 375 -30.20 1.79 -5.84
C ARG A 375 -30.27 0.56 -6.74
N LEU A 376 -31.05 -0.44 -6.34
CA LEU A 376 -31.29 -1.68 -7.10
C LEU A 376 -32.68 -1.74 -7.73
N THR A 377 -33.61 -0.89 -7.28
CA THR A 377 -34.89 -0.67 -7.97
C THR A 377 -34.66 0.27 -9.15
N GLY A 378 -34.67 -0.26 -10.38
CA GLY A 378 -34.69 0.57 -11.59
C GLY A 378 -35.89 1.52 -11.62
N PRO A 379 -35.88 2.57 -12.46
CA PRO A 379 -37.07 3.39 -12.66
C PRO A 379 -38.23 2.48 -13.06
N ALA A 380 -39.37 2.61 -12.38
CA ALA A 380 -40.58 1.87 -12.73
C ALA A 380 -40.83 2.03 -14.24
N PRO A 381 -41.16 0.95 -14.97
CA PRO A 381 -41.48 1.08 -16.38
C PRO A 381 -42.57 2.15 -16.53
N ALA A 382 -42.28 3.18 -17.32
CA ALA A 382 -43.26 4.20 -17.65
C ALA A 382 -44.51 3.48 -18.12
N ALA A 383 -45.62 3.68 -17.41
CA ALA A 383 -46.92 3.16 -17.81
C ALA A 383 -47.14 3.60 -19.26
N ARG A 384 -47.17 2.63 -20.19
CA ARG A 384 -47.55 2.94 -21.57
C ARG A 384 -48.97 3.52 -21.53
N PRO A 385 -49.22 4.63 -22.27
CA PRO A 385 -50.50 5.32 -22.25
C PRO A 385 -51.67 4.42 -22.67
#